data_AF-A0A7Y4UNW5-F1
#
_entry.id   AF-A0A7Y4UNW5-F1
#
_cell.length_a   1.000
_cell.length_b   1.000
_cell.length_c   1.000
_cell.angle_alpha   90.00
_cell.angle_beta   90.00
_cell.angle_gamma   90.00
#
_symmetry.space_group_name_H-M   'P 1'
#
loop_
_entity.id
_entity.type
_entity.pdbx_description
1 polymer ?
#
loop_
_entity_poly.entity_id
_entity_poly.type
_entity_poly.pdbx_seq_one_letter_code
_entity_poly.pdbx_strand_id
1 'polypeptide(L)'
;MDASVIVMIVTLAMPNGDNSVSVKPMVSVDKCRIEAQIEASDPYVSAVECSELTDGKLELMFKRLDGAEERKIPEAVVERSTG
;
A
#
# COMPACT_ATOMS: atom_id res chain seq x y z
N MET A 1 2.32 -25.15 -15.48
CA MET A 1 1.37 -24.03 -15.54
C MET A 1 1.25 -23.52 -14.13
N ASP A 2 2.10 -22.57 -13.78
CA ASP A 2 2.11 -21.94 -12.47
C ASP A 2 0.78 -21.20 -12.30
N ALA A 3 0.06 -21.51 -11.24
CA ALA A 3 -1.25 -20.93 -10.99
C ALA A 3 -1.06 -19.45 -10.61
N SER A 4 -1.43 -18.54 -11.50
CA SER A 4 -1.50 -17.10 -11.18
C SER A 4 -2.52 -16.90 -10.06
N VAL A 5 -2.06 -16.48 -8.88
CA VAL A 5 -2.94 -16.18 -7.76
C VAL A 5 -3.33 -14.71 -7.85
N ILE A 6 -4.62 -14.40 -7.96
CA ILE A 6 -5.05 -13.00 -7.90
C ILE A 6 -5.07 -12.58 -6.43
N VAL A 7 -4.55 -11.41 -6.12
CA VAL A 7 -4.67 -10.84 -4.78
C VAL A 7 -5.21 -9.41 -4.82
N MET A 8 -5.97 -9.08 -3.80
CA MET A 8 -6.40 -7.73 -3.50
C MET A 8 -5.55 -7.18 -2.37
N ILE A 9 -5.05 -5.96 -2.55
CA ILE A 9 -4.15 -5.27 -1.65
C ILE A 9 -4.88 -4.03 -1.17
N VAL A 10 -5.17 -3.97 0.11
CA VAL A 10 -5.90 -2.87 0.75
C VAL A 10 -4.93 -2.13 1.65
N THR A 11 -4.71 -0.86 1.37
CA THR A 11 -3.93 0.04 2.21
C THR A 11 -4.88 0.84 3.08
N LEU A 12 -4.80 0.64 4.39
CA LEU A 12 -5.58 1.35 5.40
C LEU A 12 -4.78 2.56 5.90
N ALA A 13 -5.41 3.72 5.92
CA ALA A 13 -4.91 4.92 6.60
C ALA A 13 -5.34 4.85 8.06
N MET A 14 -4.39 4.56 8.97
CA MET A 14 -4.70 4.56 10.39
C MET A 14 -4.72 5.99 10.95
N PRO A 15 -5.57 6.29 11.95
CA PRO A 15 -5.68 7.63 12.55
C PRO A 15 -4.37 8.17 13.16
N ASN A 16 -3.48 7.26 13.53
CA ASN A 16 -2.15 7.52 14.09
C ASN A 16 -1.09 7.91 13.03
N GLY A 17 -1.46 7.96 11.75
CA GLY A 17 -0.56 8.36 10.64
C GLY A 17 0.25 7.22 10.04
N ASP A 18 0.07 5.99 10.55
CA ASP A 18 0.64 4.77 9.98
C ASP A 18 -0.25 4.21 8.86
N ASN A 19 0.37 3.53 7.90
CA ASN A 19 -0.33 2.78 6.87
C ASN A 19 -0.25 1.28 7.17
N SER A 20 -1.39 0.61 7.20
CA SER A 20 -1.46 -0.85 7.32
C SER A 20 -1.83 -1.46 5.97
N VAL A 21 -1.20 -2.56 5.59
CA VAL A 21 -1.47 -3.24 4.32
C VAL A 21 -2.07 -4.61 4.60
N SER A 22 -3.23 -4.87 4.01
CA SER A 22 -3.92 -6.17 4.05
C SER A 22 -3.92 -6.79 2.66
N VAL A 23 -3.48 -8.05 2.55
CA VAL A 23 -3.47 -8.80 1.29
C VAL A 23 -4.47 -9.94 1.40
N LYS A 24 -5.45 -9.97 0.48
CA LYS A 24 -6.50 -11.00 0.42
C LYS A 24 -6.39 -11.77 -0.90
N PRO A 25 -6.27 -13.10 -0.89
CA PRO A 25 -6.29 -13.90 -2.12
C PRO A 25 -7.71 -13.95 -2.71
N MET A 26 -7.78 -13.82 -4.04
CA MET A 26 -8.99 -13.73 -4.82
C MET A 26 -9.03 -14.84 -5.88
N VAL A 27 -10.24 -15.28 -6.19
CA VAL A 27 -10.48 -16.39 -7.14
C VAL A 27 -10.36 -15.91 -8.60
N SER A 28 -10.66 -14.64 -8.87
CA SER A 28 -10.58 -14.04 -10.20
C SER A 28 -10.37 -12.53 -10.14
N VAL A 29 -9.91 -11.95 -11.25
CA VAL A 29 -9.75 -10.50 -11.43
C VAL A 29 -11.08 -9.76 -11.32
N ASP A 30 -12.16 -10.31 -11.90
CA ASP A 30 -13.50 -9.71 -11.83
C ASP A 30 -14.00 -9.61 -10.39
N LYS A 31 -13.79 -10.67 -9.60
CA LYS A 31 -14.17 -10.67 -8.19
C LYS A 31 -13.30 -9.69 -7.39
N CYS A 32 -12.01 -9.59 -7.72
CA CYS A 32 -11.13 -8.61 -7.10
C CYS A 32 -11.62 -7.18 -7.36
N ARG A 33 -12.04 -6.84 -8.59
CA ARG A 33 -12.56 -5.50 -8.90
C ARG A 33 -13.82 -5.14 -8.13
N ILE A 34 -14.75 -6.08 -7.98
CA ILE A 34 -16.01 -5.85 -7.25
C ILE A 34 -15.70 -5.60 -5.78
N GLU A 35 -14.93 -6.48 -5.15
CA GLU A 35 -14.54 -6.31 -3.74
C GLU A 35 -13.69 -5.04 -3.54
N ALA A 36 -12.81 -4.71 -4.49
CA ALA A 36 -12.00 -3.51 -4.42
C ALA A 36 -12.83 -2.23 -4.44
N GLN A 37 -13.94 -2.19 -5.19
CA GLN A 37 -14.89 -1.07 -5.15
C GLN A 37 -15.59 -0.96 -3.79
N ILE A 38 -15.92 -2.08 -3.16
CA ILE A 38 -16.54 -2.10 -1.84
C ILE A 38 -15.56 -1.57 -0.80
N GLU A 39 -14.33 -2.09 -0.78
CA GLU A 39 -13.28 -1.67 0.16
C GLU A 39 -12.88 -0.20 -0.08
N ALA A 40 -12.83 0.28 -1.32
CA ALA A 40 -12.56 1.69 -1.64
C ALA A 40 -13.66 2.65 -1.16
N SER A 41 -14.83 2.12 -0.81
CA SER A 41 -15.92 2.91 -0.21
C SER A 41 -15.74 3.12 1.30
N ASP A 42 -14.81 2.40 1.94
CA ASP A 42 -14.50 2.54 3.35
C ASP A 42 -13.64 3.80 3.59
N PRO A 43 -14.05 4.72 4.48
CA PRO A 43 -13.32 5.96 4.75
C PRO A 43 -11.92 5.76 5.35
N TYR A 44 -11.61 4.58 5.88
CA TYR A 44 -10.30 4.23 6.42
C TYR A 44 -9.38 3.60 5.37
N VAL A 45 -9.88 3.33 4.16
CA VAL A 45 -9.09 2.78 3.05
C VAL A 45 -8.47 3.92 2.25
N SER A 46 -7.14 3.94 2.20
CA SER A 46 -6.37 4.92 1.42
C SER A 46 -6.19 4.50 -0.04
N ALA A 47 -6.03 3.20 -0.29
CA ALA A 47 -5.80 2.67 -1.64
C ALA A 47 -6.18 1.19 -1.71
N VAL A 48 -6.69 0.77 -2.87
CA VAL A 48 -6.94 -0.65 -3.16
C VAL A 48 -6.37 -1.01 -4.53
N GLU A 49 -5.64 -2.12 -4.60
CA GLU A 49 -5.03 -2.61 -5.83
C GLU A 49 -5.31 -4.11 -6.02
N CYS A 50 -5.57 -4.50 -7.28
CA CYS A 50 -5.67 -5.90 -7.68
C CYS A 50 -4.41 -6.27 -8.44
N SER A 51 -3.67 -7.27 -7.96
CA SER A 51 -2.43 -7.73 -8.57
C SER A 51 -2.44 -9.23 -8.79
N GLU A 52 -1.75 -9.69 -9.83
CA GLU A 52 -1.52 -11.11 -10.06
C GLU A 52 -0.16 -11.51 -9.47
N LEU A 53 -0.16 -12.54 -8.63
CA LEU A 53 1.03 -13.15 -8.06
C LEU A 53 1.59 -14.13 -9.08
N THR A 54 2.80 -13.82 -9.56
CA THR A 54 3.54 -14.69 -10.47
C THR A 54 4.73 -15.27 -9.71
N ASP A 55 4.90 -16.60 -9.73
CA ASP A 55 6.03 -17.29 -9.08
C ASP A 55 6.12 -17.07 -7.55
N GLY A 56 4.97 -16.98 -6.87
CA GLY A 56 4.91 -16.81 -5.41
C GLY A 56 5.45 -15.48 -4.89
N LYS A 57 5.76 -14.52 -5.78
CA LYS A 57 6.20 -13.18 -5.43
C LYS A 57 5.17 -12.14 -5.85
N LEU A 58 5.00 -11.15 -4.97
CA LEU A 58 4.16 -9.99 -5.20
C LEU A 58 5.05 -8.78 -5.49
N GLU A 59 5.09 -8.33 -6.74
CA GLU A 59 5.83 -7.11 -7.10
C GLU A 59 4.91 -5.89 -6.97
N LEU A 60 5.00 -5.22 -5.81
CA LEU A 60 4.31 -3.97 -5.57
C LEU A 60 5.04 -2.83 -6.31
N MET A 61 4.48 -2.40 -7.43
CA MET A 61 4.98 -1.24 -8.16
C MET A 61 4.49 0.05 -7.51
N PHE A 62 5.11 0.44 -6.40
CA PHE A 62 4.93 1.78 -5.84
C PHE A 62 5.57 2.79 -6.79
N LYS A 63 4.78 3.37 -7.70
CA LYS A 63 5.20 4.60 -8.39
C LYS A 63 5.32 5.67 -7.32
N ARG A 64 6.56 6.02 -6.94
CA ARG A 64 6.80 7.32 -6.33
C ARG A 64 6.27 8.33 -7.34
N LEU A 65 5.17 9.00 -6.99
CA LEU A 65 4.79 10.20 -7.70
C LEU A 65 5.96 11.16 -7.48
N ASP A 66 6.76 11.39 -8.52
CA ASP A 66 7.89 12.33 -8.57
C ASP A 66 7.41 13.79 -8.44
N GLY A 67 6.70 14.05 -7.35
CA GLY A 67 6.00 15.30 -7.01
C GLY A 67 5.56 15.35 -5.55
N ALA A 68 5.78 14.29 -4.76
CA ALA A 68 5.86 14.43 -3.31
C ALA A 68 7.09 15.26 -2.99
N GLU A 69 6.87 16.57 -2.89
CA GLU A 69 7.79 17.57 -2.36
C GLU A 69 8.68 16.95 -1.28
N GLU A 70 9.99 17.01 -1.50
CA GLU A 70 11.01 16.64 -0.52
C GLU A 70 10.57 17.13 0.86
N ARG A 71 10.03 16.23 1.69
CA ARG A 71 9.90 16.49 3.12
C ARG A 71 11.33 16.57 3.63
N LYS A 72 11.91 17.77 3.57
CA LYS A 72 13.13 18.14 4.28
C LYS A 72 12.84 17.87 5.75
N ILE A 73 13.24 16.69 6.20
CA ILE A 73 13.40 16.40 7.62
C ILE A 73 14.26 17.55 8.15
N PRO A 74 13.76 18.44 9.01
CA PRO A 74 14.63 19.43 9.63
C PRO A 74 15.67 18.63 10.40
N GLU A 75 16.93 18.78 10.00
CA GLU A 75 18.07 18.22 10.72
C GLU A 75 17.91 18.65 12.17
N ALA A 76 17.57 17.71 13.06
CA ALA A 76 17.47 18.00 14.47
C ALA A 76 18.88 18.36 14.93
N VAL A 77 19.14 19.66 15.08
CA VAL A 77 20.37 20.17 15.67
C VAL A 77 20.36 19.73 17.13
N VAL A 78 20.98 18.58 17.40
CA VAL A 78 21.30 18.17 18.76
C VAL A 78 22.51 19.00 19.17
N GLU A 79 22.27 20.17 19.78
CA GLU A 79 23.31 20.88 20.54
C GLU A 79 23.72 19.98 21.71
N ARG A 80 24.79 19.19 21.50
CA ARG A 80 25.55 18.64 22.62
C ARG A 80 26.31 19.80 23.25
N SER A 81 25.72 20.37 24.29
CA SER A 81 26.44 21.22 25.24
C SER A 81 27.54 20.39 25.90
N THR A 82 28.79 20.70 25.55
CA THR A 82 29.97 20.28 26.30
C THR A 82 30.81 21.54 26.53
N GLY A 83 30.86 22.00 27.78
CA GLY A 83 31.74 23.08 28.23
C GLY A 83 31.06 24.04 29.18
#